data_AF-A0A2N0QRB6-F1
#
_entry.id   AF-A0A2N0QRB6-F1
#
_cell.length_a   1.000
_cell.length_b   1.000
_cell.length_c   1.000
_cell.angle_alpha   90.00
_cell.angle_beta   90.00
_cell.angle_gamma   90.00
#
_symmetry.space_group_name_H-M   'P 1'
#
loop_
_entity.id
_entity.type
_entity.pdbx_description
1 polymer ?
#
loop_
_entity_poly.entity_id
_entity_poly.type
_entity_poly.pdbx_seq_one_letter_code
_entity_poly.pdbx_strand_id
1 'polypeptide(L)'
;MNESSYVVSSKNTEDKIRLWDESVKCLFLRVRNPSSEALDNLVVKIFRFKIYTSEARGYLDKTRKSLTDFRNKFNQNILNLVREYKEIRKSRGTTGNLSQKEIKDYVDENVVQKLLNRQLAAVNILELTNNGGMDTLVEFVKEAVRVSWDGKNLPGIKELDTMTKNIIIPSRSGSDIVNTLKQVRSYKII
;
A
#
# COMPACT_ATOMS: atom_id res chain seq x y z
N MET A 1 29.71 -0.42 40.91
CA MET A 1 29.22 0.43 39.81
C MET A 1 29.45 -0.34 38.52
N ASN A 2 28.40 -0.92 37.94
CA ASN A 2 28.47 -1.62 36.66
C ASN A 2 27.67 -0.80 35.64
N GLU A 3 28.36 0.05 34.88
CA GLU A 3 27.84 0.56 33.62
C GLU A 3 27.86 -0.59 32.62
N SER A 4 26.75 -1.32 32.54
CA SER A 4 26.49 -2.19 31.39
C SER A 4 26.15 -1.29 30.21
N SER A 5 27.16 -1.00 29.38
CA SER A 5 26.97 -0.43 28.07
C SER A 5 26.09 -1.40 27.26
N TYR A 6 24.82 -1.04 27.09
CA TYR A 6 23.90 -1.74 26.21
C TYR A 6 24.44 -1.62 24.77
N VAL A 7 25.22 -2.60 24.35
CA VAL A 7 25.49 -2.83 22.93
C VAL A 7 24.16 -3.25 22.31
N VAL A 8 23.40 -2.27 21.80
CA VAL A 8 22.31 -2.53 20.87
C VAL A 8 22.96 -3.16 19.64
N SER A 9 23.00 -4.50 19.62
CA SER A 9 23.63 -5.28 18.55
C SER A 9 23.13 -4.81 17.19
N SER A 10 24.04 -4.57 16.25
CA SER A 10 23.74 -4.15 14.86
C SER A 10 22.68 -5.03 14.19
N LYS A 11 22.65 -6.32 14.52
CA LYS A 11 21.63 -7.28 14.06
C LYS A 11 20.21 -6.86 14.42
N ASN A 12 19.98 -6.35 15.63
CA ASN A 12 18.65 -5.90 16.08
C ASN A 12 18.18 -4.66 15.28
N THR A 13 19.11 -3.78 14.90
CA THR A 13 18.79 -2.60 14.09
C THR A 13 18.45 -2.99 12.65
N GLU A 14 19.22 -3.89 12.04
CA GLU A 14 18.94 -4.40 10.68
C GLU A 14 17.61 -5.13 10.61
N ASP A 15 17.30 -5.98 11.60
CA ASP A 15 16.01 -6.67 11.66
C ASP A 15 14.83 -5.70 11.78
N LYS A 16 14.97 -4.64 12.60
CA LYS A 16 13.96 -3.57 12.69
C LYS A 16 13.80 -2.78 11.39
N ILE A 17 14.89 -2.54 10.65
CA ILE A 17 14.84 -1.87 9.33
C ILE A 17 14.11 -2.74 8.32
N ARG A 18 14.40 -4.05 8.29
CA ARG A 18 13.69 -5.01 7.44
C ARG A 18 12.20 -5.07 7.78
N LEU A 19 11.89 -5.14 9.08
CA LEU A 19 10.51 -5.13 9.56
C LEU A 19 9.79 -3.83 9.21
N TRP A 20 10.48 -2.69 9.28
CA TRP A 20 9.96 -1.39 8.83
C TRP A 20 9.64 -1.38 7.33
N ASP A 21 10.57 -1.80 6.48
CA ASP A 21 10.33 -1.85 5.03
C ASP A 21 9.17 -2.78 4.68
N GLU A 22 9.09 -3.96 5.31
CA GLU A 22 7.98 -4.90 5.17
C GLU A 22 6.64 -4.27 5.60
N SER A 23 6.62 -3.63 6.77
CA SER A 23 5.41 -3.01 7.32
C SER A 23 4.94 -1.82 6.50
N VAL A 24 5.83 -1.01 5.93
CA VAL A 24 5.45 0.12 5.06
C VAL A 24 4.82 -0.38 3.76
N LYS A 25 5.33 -1.47 3.19
CA LYS A 25 4.73 -2.14 2.03
C LYS A 25 3.35 -2.70 2.35
N CYS A 26 3.21 -3.40 3.47
CA CYS A 26 1.91 -3.93 3.92
C CYS A 26 0.91 -2.81 4.21
N LEU A 27 1.36 -1.72 4.86
CA LEU A 27 0.51 -0.56 5.13
C LEU A 27 -0.02 0.05 3.84
N PHE A 28 0.80 0.17 2.80
CA PHE A 28 0.37 0.72 1.52
C PHE A 28 -0.74 -0.11 0.85
N LEU A 29 -0.69 -1.44 0.95
CA LEU A 29 -1.74 -2.32 0.41
C LEU A 29 -3.07 -2.14 1.17
N ARG A 30 -3.00 -1.84 2.46
CA ARG A 30 -4.17 -1.60 3.31
C ARG A 30 -4.72 -0.19 3.11
N VAL A 31 -3.88 0.84 3.22
CA VAL A 31 -4.23 2.26 3.12
C VAL A 31 -3.08 3.06 2.50
N ARG A 32 -3.35 3.75 1.39
CA ARG A 32 -2.33 4.53 0.67
C ARG A 32 -2.11 5.92 1.28
N ASN A 33 -3.09 6.43 2.01
CA ASN A 33 -3.05 7.73 2.70
C ASN A 33 -3.31 7.57 4.21
N PRO A 34 -2.39 6.93 4.95
CA PRO A 34 -2.57 6.72 6.39
C PRO A 34 -2.54 8.04 7.15
N SER A 35 -3.27 8.09 8.27
CA SER A 35 -3.23 9.22 9.21
C SER A 35 -1.84 9.36 9.86
N SER A 36 -1.48 10.57 10.30
CA SER A 36 -0.23 10.79 11.05
C SER A 36 -0.13 9.88 12.28
N GLU A 37 -1.25 9.70 13.01
CA GLU A 37 -1.30 8.82 14.17
C GLU A 37 -0.98 7.36 13.80
N ALA A 38 -1.46 6.87 12.66
CA ALA A 38 -1.14 5.52 12.19
C ALA A 38 0.36 5.38 11.87
N LEU A 39 0.99 6.42 11.32
CA LEU A 39 2.43 6.44 11.04
C LEU A 39 3.26 6.48 12.33
N ASP A 40 2.86 7.32 13.29
CA ASP A 40 3.52 7.41 14.61
C ASP A 40 3.43 6.06 15.32
N ASN A 41 2.24 5.45 15.37
CA ASN A 41 2.02 4.14 15.96
C ASN A 41 2.84 3.04 15.28
N LEU A 42 3.02 3.09 13.95
CA LEU A 42 3.85 2.14 13.22
C LEU A 42 5.31 2.24 13.67
N VAL A 43 5.89 3.44 13.65
CA VAL A 43 7.30 3.67 14.01
C VAL A 43 7.56 3.29 15.48
N VAL A 44 6.65 3.67 16.39
CA VAL A 44 6.75 3.33 17.81
C VAL A 44 6.68 1.82 18.04
N LYS A 45 5.76 1.10 17.38
CA LYS A 45 5.63 -0.35 17.55
C LYS A 45 6.87 -1.13 17.09
N ILE A 46 7.49 -0.69 15.99
CA ILE A 46 8.68 -1.36 15.41
C ILE A 46 9.94 -1.03 16.21
N PHE A 47 10.21 0.25 16.41
CA PHE A 47 11.50 0.69 16.94
C PHE A 47 11.49 0.87 18.46
N ARG A 48 10.30 0.98 19.08
CA ARG A 48 10.11 1.27 20.51
C ARG A 48 10.70 2.63 20.94
N PHE A 49 10.72 3.60 20.02
CA PHE A 49 11.12 4.97 20.32
C PHE A 49 10.07 5.70 21.18
N LYS A 50 10.50 6.72 21.93
CA LYS A 50 9.60 7.75 22.45
C LYS A 50 9.16 8.65 21.28
N ILE A 51 7.91 9.14 21.29
CA ILE A 51 7.22 9.73 20.12
C ILE A 51 7.84 11.06 19.62
N TYR A 52 8.94 11.54 20.20
CA TYR A 52 9.53 12.84 19.85
C TYR A 52 11.07 12.83 19.76
N THR A 53 11.71 11.67 19.61
CA THR A 53 13.15 11.62 19.39
C THR A 53 13.51 11.99 17.94
N SER A 54 14.76 12.43 17.72
CA SER A 54 15.28 12.72 16.39
C SER A 54 15.25 11.49 15.48
N GLU A 55 15.49 10.30 16.04
CA GLU A 55 15.42 9.03 15.32
C GLU A 55 14.00 8.72 14.87
N ALA A 56 13.01 8.90 15.75
CA ALA A 56 11.60 8.70 15.41
C ALA A 56 11.18 9.62 14.25
N ARG A 57 11.56 10.91 14.30
CA ARG A 57 11.33 11.86 13.20
C ARG A 57 11.98 11.39 11.90
N GLY A 58 13.24 10.95 11.96
CA GLY A 58 13.95 10.43 10.80
C GLY A 58 13.25 9.25 10.13
N TYR A 59 12.71 8.30 10.91
CA TYR A 59 11.95 7.17 10.36
C TYR A 59 10.55 7.56 9.88
N LEU A 60 9.89 8.53 10.52
CA LEU A 60 8.62 9.08 10.01
C LEU A 60 8.81 9.73 8.65
N ASP A 61 9.86 10.52 8.46
CA ASP A 61 10.14 11.18 7.18
C ASP A 61 10.49 10.17 6.08
N LYS A 62 11.30 9.15 6.41
CA LYS A 62 11.54 8.00 5.50
C LYS A 62 10.24 7.29 5.14
N THR A 63 9.35 7.07 6.11
CA THR A 63 8.06 6.41 5.88
C THR A 63 7.17 7.23 4.95
N ARG A 64 7.03 8.53 5.21
CA ARG A 64 6.25 9.45 4.36
C ARG A 64 6.80 9.48 2.94
N LYS A 65 8.13 9.54 2.79
CA LYS A 65 8.81 9.51 1.48
C LYS A 65 8.50 8.21 0.73
N SER A 66 8.69 7.05 1.37
CA SER A 66 8.36 5.75 0.78
C SER A 66 6.90 5.66 0.32
N LEU A 67 5.96 6.13 1.14
CA LEU A 67 4.53 6.14 0.77
C LEU A 67 4.24 7.11 -0.38
N THR A 68 4.88 8.27 -0.43
CA THR A 68 4.77 9.20 -1.57
C THR A 68 5.29 8.55 -2.84
N ASP A 69 6.45 7.89 -2.78
CA ASP A 69 7.03 7.20 -3.93
C ASP A 69 6.12 6.06 -4.41
N PHE A 70 5.53 5.29 -3.48
CA PHE A 70 4.58 4.24 -3.81
C PHE A 70 3.31 4.80 -4.47
N ARG A 71 2.73 5.87 -3.93
CA ARG A 71 1.55 6.54 -4.53
C ARG A 71 1.85 7.04 -5.94
N ASN A 72 2.98 7.73 -6.12
CA ASN A 72 3.38 8.27 -7.42
C ASN A 72 3.56 7.15 -8.46
N LYS A 73 4.27 6.08 -8.08
CA LYS A 73 4.48 4.93 -8.95
C LYS A 73 3.19 4.19 -9.26
N PHE A 74 2.34 3.96 -8.26
CA PHE A 74 1.02 3.35 -8.45
C PHE A 74 0.17 4.14 -9.44
N ASN A 75 0.03 5.45 -9.24
CA ASN A 75 -0.75 6.31 -10.13
C ASN A 75 -0.21 6.30 -11.56
N GLN A 76 1.12 6.31 -11.73
CA GLN A 76 1.73 6.22 -13.05
C GLN A 76 1.45 4.86 -13.72
N ASN A 77 1.55 3.76 -12.95
CA ASN A 77 1.27 2.42 -13.45
C ASN A 77 -0.21 2.27 -13.88
N ILE A 78 -1.16 2.83 -13.11
CA ILE A 78 -2.58 2.84 -13.49
C ILE A 78 -2.80 3.60 -14.80
N LEU A 79 -2.17 4.77 -14.97
CA LEU A 79 -2.28 5.53 -16.23
C LEU A 79 -1.67 4.77 -17.42
N ASN A 80 -0.58 4.04 -17.20
CA ASN A 80 0.00 3.19 -18.23
C ASN A 80 -0.93 2.03 -18.60
N LEU A 81 -1.52 1.33 -17.62
CA LEU A 81 -2.54 0.30 -17.86
C LEU A 81 -3.74 0.83 -18.65
N VAL A 82 -4.24 2.02 -18.28
CA VAL A 82 -5.33 2.67 -19.02
C VAL A 82 -4.93 2.93 -20.47
N ARG A 83 -3.71 3.44 -20.72
CA ARG A 83 -3.21 3.70 -22.08
C ARG A 83 -3.07 2.40 -22.88
N GLU A 84 -2.44 1.39 -22.30
CA GLU A 84 -2.30 0.07 -22.92
C GLU A 84 -3.65 -0.51 -23.30
N TYR A 85 -4.64 -0.41 -22.40
CA TYR A 85 -5.98 -0.92 -22.69
C TYR A 85 -6.72 -0.12 -23.76
N LYS A 86 -6.54 1.20 -23.82
CA LYS A 86 -7.10 2.03 -24.90
C LYS A 86 -6.57 1.61 -26.28
N GLU A 87 -5.28 1.29 -26.38
CA GLU A 87 -4.71 0.76 -27.64
C GLU A 87 -5.27 -0.63 -27.99
N ILE A 88 -5.45 -1.51 -26.99
CA ILE A 88 -6.10 -2.83 -27.20
C ILE A 88 -7.55 -2.67 -27.67
N ARG A 89 -8.32 -1.74 -27.12
CA ARG A 89 -9.69 -1.46 -27.59
C ARG A 89 -9.73 -0.96 -29.03
N LYS A 90 -8.81 -0.05 -29.36
CA LYS A 90 -8.70 0.52 -30.70
C LYS A 90 -8.36 -0.55 -31.74
N SER A 91 -7.42 -1.46 -31.42
CA SER A 91 -7.05 -2.56 -32.34
C SER A 91 -8.17 -3.58 -32.53
N ARG A 92 -9.06 -3.74 -31.55
CA ARG A 92 -10.27 -4.58 -31.63
C ARG A 92 -11.47 -3.90 -32.29
N GLY A 93 -11.33 -2.64 -32.73
CA GLY A 93 -12.43 -1.86 -33.30
C GLY A 93 -13.55 -1.53 -32.29
N THR A 94 -13.29 -1.67 -30.99
CA THR A 94 -14.29 -1.41 -29.95
C THR A 94 -14.43 0.09 -29.73
N THR A 95 -15.62 0.63 -30.01
CA THR A 95 -15.95 2.05 -29.86
C THR A 95 -17.01 2.25 -28.77
N GLY A 96 -17.14 3.48 -28.26
CA GLY A 96 -18.10 3.81 -27.21
C GLY A 96 -17.52 3.74 -25.80
N ASN A 97 -18.41 3.83 -24.81
CA ASN A 97 -18.05 3.95 -23.40
C ASN A 97 -17.36 2.69 -22.85
N LEU A 98 -16.50 2.88 -21.84
CA LEU A 98 -15.90 1.78 -21.11
C LEU A 98 -16.95 1.07 -20.26
N SER A 99 -17.17 -0.23 -20.51
CA SER A 99 -18.05 -1.06 -19.68
C SER A 99 -17.30 -1.67 -18.49
N GLN A 100 -18.03 -1.98 -17.42
CA GLN A 100 -17.45 -2.67 -16.27
C GLN A 100 -16.94 -4.08 -16.62
N LYS A 101 -17.63 -4.78 -17.53
CA LYS A 101 -17.23 -6.12 -17.99
C LYS A 101 -15.85 -6.09 -18.66
N GLU A 102 -15.61 -5.08 -19.49
CA GLU A 102 -14.32 -4.89 -20.16
C GLU A 102 -13.15 -4.71 -19.17
N ILE A 103 -13.35 -3.91 -18.11
CA ILE A 103 -12.35 -3.74 -17.05
C ILE A 103 -12.15 -5.06 -16.29
N LYS A 104 -13.25 -5.77 -15.99
CA LYS A 104 -13.21 -7.04 -15.27
C LYS A 104 -12.41 -8.10 -16.03
N ASP A 105 -12.57 -8.15 -17.35
CA ASP A 105 -11.88 -9.12 -18.21
C ASP A 105 -10.42 -8.73 -18.48
N TYR A 106 -10.07 -7.44 -18.38
CA TYR A 106 -8.71 -6.95 -18.58
C TYR A 106 -7.83 -7.01 -17.33
N VAL A 107 -8.38 -6.64 -16.17
CA VAL A 107 -7.64 -6.61 -14.91
C VAL A 107 -7.90 -7.90 -14.15
N ASP A 108 -6.98 -8.85 -14.33
CA ASP A 108 -6.93 -10.10 -13.57
C ASP A 108 -5.93 -10.02 -12.41
N GLU A 109 -5.80 -11.13 -11.68
CA GLU A 109 -4.83 -11.24 -10.59
C GLU A 109 -3.39 -11.07 -11.07
N ASN A 110 -3.03 -11.56 -12.27
CA ASN A 110 -1.67 -11.43 -12.80
C ASN A 110 -1.28 -9.98 -13.04
N VAL A 111 -2.21 -9.16 -13.56
CA VAL A 111 -2.03 -7.71 -13.73
C VAL A 111 -1.79 -7.06 -12.37
N VAL A 112 -2.58 -7.42 -11.36
CA VAL A 112 -2.45 -6.87 -10.00
C VAL A 112 -1.13 -7.29 -9.35
N GLN A 113 -0.73 -8.55 -9.48
CA GLN A 113 0.55 -9.04 -8.98
C GLN A 113 1.74 -8.30 -9.61
N LYS A 114 1.70 -8.07 -10.92
CA LYS A 114 2.74 -7.27 -11.61
C LYS A 114 2.76 -5.83 -11.13
N LEU A 115 1.58 -5.22 -10.99
CA LEU A 115 1.45 -3.81 -10.61
C LEU A 115 1.89 -3.53 -9.16
N LEU A 116 1.58 -4.45 -8.24
CA LEU A 116 1.87 -4.34 -6.80
C LEU A 116 3.06 -5.21 -6.37
N ASN A 117 3.87 -5.70 -7.31
CA ASN A 117 4.93 -6.68 -7.05
C ASN A 117 5.86 -6.31 -5.88
N ARG A 118 6.24 -5.03 -5.79
CA ARG A 118 7.14 -4.51 -4.77
C ARG A 118 6.53 -4.61 -3.37
N GLN A 119 5.23 -4.38 -3.25
CA GLN A 119 4.53 -4.46 -1.98
C GLN A 119 4.16 -5.90 -1.64
N LEU A 120 3.72 -6.69 -2.62
CA LEU A 120 3.37 -8.10 -2.45
C LEU A 120 4.57 -8.96 -2.04
N ALA A 121 5.81 -8.55 -2.37
CA ALA A 121 7.02 -9.20 -1.87
C ALA A 121 7.16 -9.23 -0.33
N ALA A 122 6.42 -8.36 0.37
CA ALA A 122 6.36 -8.26 1.83
C ALA A 122 5.18 -9.03 2.46
N VAL A 123 4.37 -9.72 1.65
CA VAL A 123 3.11 -10.35 2.07
C VAL A 123 3.19 -11.86 1.98
N ASN A 124 2.53 -12.55 2.90
CA ASN A 124 2.22 -13.98 2.74
C ASN A 124 1.05 -14.12 1.74
N ILE A 125 1.38 -14.38 0.47
CA ILE A 125 0.40 -14.45 -0.62
C ILE A 125 -0.64 -15.55 -0.41
N LEU A 126 -0.26 -16.69 0.18
CA LEU A 126 -1.18 -17.78 0.46
C LEU A 126 -2.26 -17.35 1.45
N GLU A 127 -1.87 -16.72 2.57
CA GLU A 127 -2.82 -16.23 3.55
C GLU A 127 -3.67 -15.06 3.02
N LEU A 128 -3.08 -14.17 2.21
CA LEU A 128 -3.80 -13.08 1.56
C LEU A 128 -4.88 -13.60 0.59
N THR A 129 -4.59 -14.71 -0.08
CA THR A 129 -5.56 -15.35 -0.99
C THR A 129 -6.65 -16.04 -0.18
N ASN A 130 -6.28 -16.81 0.84
CA ASN A 130 -7.23 -17.53 1.70
C ASN A 130 -8.18 -16.61 2.46
N ASN A 131 -7.77 -15.37 2.76
CA ASN A 131 -8.60 -14.39 3.45
C ASN A 131 -9.40 -13.46 2.51
N GLY A 132 -9.35 -13.67 1.19
CA GLY A 132 -10.03 -12.83 0.19
C GLY A 132 -9.39 -11.45 -0.04
N GLY A 133 -8.22 -11.20 0.54
CA GLY A 133 -7.48 -9.95 0.39
C GLY A 133 -7.00 -9.74 -1.03
N MET A 134 -6.58 -10.79 -1.74
CA MET A 134 -6.17 -10.68 -3.15
C MET A 134 -7.35 -10.28 -4.03
N ASP A 135 -8.53 -10.88 -3.85
CA ASP A 135 -9.75 -10.50 -4.58
C ASP A 135 -10.11 -9.03 -4.36
N THR A 136 -9.96 -8.56 -3.12
CA THR A 136 -10.20 -7.15 -2.79
C THR A 136 -9.19 -6.22 -3.45
N LEU A 137 -7.92 -6.62 -3.56
CA LEU A 137 -6.90 -5.86 -4.28
C LEU A 137 -7.16 -5.84 -5.79
N VAL A 138 -7.64 -6.94 -6.37
CA VAL A 138 -8.06 -7.01 -7.78
C VAL A 138 -9.19 -6.03 -8.04
N GLU A 139 -10.23 -6.03 -7.19
CA GLU A 139 -11.35 -5.11 -7.32
C GLU A 139 -10.92 -3.64 -7.14
N PHE A 140 -10.01 -3.38 -6.20
CA PHE A 140 -9.40 -2.07 -6.03
C PHE A 140 -8.70 -1.57 -7.30
N VAL A 141 -7.90 -2.42 -7.98
CA VAL A 141 -7.19 -2.02 -9.20
C VAL A 141 -8.19 -1.81 -10.35
N LYS A 142 -9.24 -2.62 -10.46
CA LYS A 142 -10.32 -2.42 -11.44
C LYS A 142 -10.95 -1.03 -11.27
N GLU A 143 -11.30 -0.67 -10.05
CA GLU A 143 -11.86 0.65 -9.75
C GLU A 143 -10.84 1.77 -9.99
N ALA A 144 -9.56 1.56 -9.67
CA ALA A 144 -8.51 2.55 -9.95
C ALA A 144 -8.35 2.83 -11.46
N VAL A 145 -8.44 1.79 -12.29
CA VAL A 145 -8.47 1.91 -13.76
C VAL A 145 -9.73 2.66 -14.20
N ARG A 146 -10.90 2.31 -13.65
CA ARG A 146 -12.18 2.96 -13.97
C ARG A 146 -12.15 4.46 -13.70
N VAL A 147 -11.76 4.87 -12.48
CA VAL A 147 -11.75 6.29 -12.10
C VAL A 147 -10.66 7.10 -12.81
N SER A 148 -9.65 6.43 -13.35
CA SER A 148 -8.53 7.04 -14.08
C SER A 148 -8.67 6.95 -15.60
N TRP A 149 -9.82 6.48 -16.10
CA TRP A 149 -10.03 6.25 -17.52
C TRP A 149 -9.82 7.51 -18.36
N ASP A 150 -10.34 8.64 -17.90
CA ASP A 150 -10.26 9.93 -18.59
C ASP A 150 -9.01 10.75 -18.21
N GLY A 151 -8.14 10.19 -17.37
CA GLY A 151 -6.89 10.81 -16.96
C GLY A 151 -6.59 10.64 -15.49
N LYS A 152 -5.60 11.40 -15.01
CA LYS A 152 -5.11 11.29 -13.64
C LYS A 152 -6.17 11.77 -12.64
N ASN A 153 -6.67 10.86 -11.79
CA ASN A 153 -7.67 11.16 -10.78
C ASN A 153 -7.17 10.82 -9.36
N LEU A 154 -6.38 11.74 -8.77
CA LEU A 154 -5.83 11.55 -7.42
C LEU A 154 -6.91 11.51 -6.33
N PRO A 155 -7.93 12.38 -6.32
CA PRO A 155 -9.00 12.31 -5.33
C PRO A 155 -9.77 10.98 -5.40
N GLY A 156 -10.13 10.53 -6.60
CA GLY A 156 -10.83 9.27 -6.81
C GLY A 156 -10.04 8.08 -6.28
N ILE A 157 -8.74 7.98 -6.61
CA ILE A 157 -7.88 6.89 -6.09
C ILE A 157 -7.77 6.93 -4.56
N LYS A 158 -7.75 8.12 -3.96
CA LYS A 158 -7.72 8.27 -2.49
C LYS A 158 -9.02 7.76 -1.84
N GLU A 159 -10.18 7.98 -2.45
CA GLU A 159 -11.46 7.48 -1.91
C GLU A 159 -11.53 5.94 -1.91
N LEU A 160 -10.80 5.28 -2.80
CA LEU A 160 -10.70 3.82 -2.85
C LEU A 160 -9.97 3.20 -1.63
N ASP A 161 -9.31 4.00 -0.77
CA ASP A 161 -8.84 3.55 0.56
C ASP A 161 -9.96 2.93 1.40
N THR A 162 -11.21 3.28 1.12
CA THR A 162 -12.39 2.66 1.76
C THR A 162 -12.56 1.17 1.45
N MET A 163 -12.11 0.69 0.29
CA MET A 163 -12.19 -0.71 -0.13
C MET A 163 -11.17 -1.59 0.61
N THR A 164 -9.98 -1.04 0.86
CA THR A 164 -8.83 -1.84 1.35
C THR A 164 -8.55 -1.62 2.83
N LYS A 165 -9.04 -0.55 3.48
CA LYS A 165 -8.70 -0.23 4.88
C LYS A 165 -8.98 -1.34 5.90
N ASN A 166 -9.94 -2.21 5.62
CA ASN A 166 -10.40 -3.26 6.52
C ASN A 166 -9.85 -4.65 6.16
N ILE A 167 -9.09 -4.79 5.08
CA ILE A 167 -8.50 -6.08 4.72
C ILE A 167 -7.36 -6.43 5.70
N ILE A 168 -7.19 -7.72 5.94
CA ILE A 168 -6.06 -8.25 6.67
C ILE A 168 -4.91 -8.44 5.67
N ILE A 169 -3.80 -7.76 5.88
CA ILE A 169 -2.57 -7.94 5.10
C ILE A 169 -1.61 -8.79 5.91
N PRO A 170 -1.49 -10.10 5.64
CA PRO A 170 -0.61 -10.99 6.39
C PRO A 170 0.83 -10.72 5.99
N SER A 171 1.63 -10.26 6.94
CA SER A 171 3.03 -9.94 6.69
C SER A 171 3.82 -11.21 6.40
N ARG A 172 4.82 -11.14 5.52
CA ARG A 172 5.65 -12.31 5.19
C ARG A 172 6.42 -12.84 6.40
N SER A 173 6.79 -11.97 7.34
CA SER A 173 7.43 -12.35 8.60
C SER A 173 6.44 -12.80 9.69
N GLY A 174 5.13 -12.74 9.44
CA GLY A 174 4.08 -12.95 10.45
C GLY A 174 3.95 -11.79 11.45
N SER A 175 4.66 -10.69 11.23
CA SER A 175 4.60 -9.49 12.06
C SER A 175 3.49 -8.56 11.58
N ASP A 176 2.25 -8.92 11.92
CA ASP A 176 1.02 -8.26 11.49
C ASP A 176 0.73 -6.91 12.19
N ILE A 177 1.78 -6.14 12.49
CA ILE A 177 1.72 -4.83 13.13
C ILE A 177 0.71 -3.93 12.41
N VAL A 178 0.77 -3.93 11.07
CA VAL A 178 -0.09 -3.12 10.20
C VAL A 178 -1.57 -3.37 10.47
N ASN A 179 -1.98 -4.62 10.70
CA ASN A 179 -3.39 -4.98 10.91
C ASN A 179 -3.93 -4.42 12.23
N THR A 180 -3.04 -4.15 13.20
CA THR A 180 -3.40 -3.54 14.50
C THR A 180 -3.48 -2.01 14.48
N LEU A 181 -3.05 -1.35 13.38
CA LEU A 181 -3.07 0.10 13.29
C LEU A 181 -4.50 0.60 13.11
N LYS A 182 -4.90 1.55 13.97
CA LYS A 182 -6.16 2.28 13.82
C LYS A 182 -6.02 3.32 12.72
N GLN A 183 -6.96 3.31 11.78
CA GLN A 183 -7.06 4.33 10.75
C GLN A 183 -8.12 5.33 11.23
N VAL A 184 -7.70 6.48 11.75
CA VAL A 184 -8.64 7.54 12.11
C VAL A 184 -9.19 8.15 10.83
N ARG A 185 -10.52 8.29 10.74
CA ARG A 185 -11.19 8.94 9.61
C ARG A 185 -10.55 10.33 9.42
N SER A 186 -9.94 10.59 8.26
CA SER A 186 -9.72 11.97 7.83
C SER A 186 -11.11 12.58 7.65
N TYR A 187 -11.53 13.43 8.58
CA TYR A 187 -12.69 14.28 8.36
C TYR A 187 -12.43 15.06 7.06
N LYS A 188 -13.40 15.00 6.13
CA LYS A 188 -13.47 15.95 5.01
C LYS A 188 -13.52 17.34 5.67
N ILE A 189 -12.47 18.13 5.50
CA ILE A 189 -12.62 19.58 5.66
C ILE A 189 -13.49 19.97 4.47
N ILE A 190 -14.70 20.41 4.80
CA ILE A 190 -15.71 20.94 3.88
C ILE A 190 -15.15 22.21 3.23
#